data_AF-A0A843DC46-F1
#
_entry.id   AF-A0A843DC46-F1
#
_cell.length_a   1.000
_cell.length_b   1.000
_cell.length_c   1.000
_cell.angle_alpha   90.00
_cell.angle_beta   90.00
_cell.angle_gamma   90.00
#
_symmetry.space_group_name_H-M   'P 1'
#
loop_
_entity.id
_entity.type
_entity.pdbx_description
1 polymer ?
#
loop_
_entity_poly.entity_id
_entity_poly.type
_entity_poly.pdbx_seq_one_letter_code
_entity_poly.pdbx_strand_id
1 'polypeptide(L)'
;MQRRQKRIFEKHIGKGFKFKVKFQKWLKANPEKTYLDAINAYFEIINSKEKAKIDKQFQYNQYIRDFFEDNDDKSLDDAIKCWNHKKSLKGHNKYEKTDLEALL
;
A
#
# COMPACT_ATOMS: atom_id res chain seq x y z
N MET A 1 -15.29 15.50 -8.89
CA MET A 1 -16.05 14.28 -8.51
C MET A 1 -15.65 13.67 -7.15
N GLN A 2 -14.36 13.44 -6.85
CA GLN A 2 -13.95 12.65 -5.66
C GLN A 2 -14.26 13.26 -4.27
N ARG A 3 -14.25 14.59 -4.11
CA ARG A 3 -14.45 15.25 -2.79
C ARG A 3 -15.86 15.07 -2.22
N ARG A 4 -16.90 15.06 -3.07
CA ARG A 4 -18.30 14.93 -2.63
C ARG A 4 -18.57 13.53 -2.06
N GLN A 5 -18.10 12.49 -2.75
CA GLN A 5 -18.22 11.11 -2.29
C GLN A 5 -17.46 10.89 -0.97
N LYS A 6 -16.24 11.46 -0.85
CA LYS A 6 -15.45 11.39 0.39
C LYS A 6 -16.24 11.89 1.60
N ARG A 7 -16.89 13.05 1.49
CA ARG A 7 -17.66 13.65 2.58
C ARG A 7 -18.84 12.79 3.03
N ILE A 8 -19.49 12.10 2.09
CA ILE A 8 -20.61 11.20 2.43
C ILE A 8 -20.07 10.00 3.21
N PHE A 9 -18.91 9.45 2.81
CA PHE A 9 -18.32 8.29 3.48
C PHE A 9 -17.77 8.68 4.85
N GLU A 10 -17.10 9.82 4.96
CA GLU A 10 -16.64 10.37 6.24
C GLU A 10 -17.79 10.61 7.24
N LYS A 11 -19.00 10.96 6.76
CA LYS A 11 -20.18 11.13 7.63
C LYS A 11 -20.63 9.81 8.29
N HIS A 12 -20.52 8.69 7.58
CA HIS A 12 -21.02 7.39 8.04
C HIS A 12 -19.93 6.51 8.67
N ILE A 13 -18.69 6.63 8.20
CA ILE A 13 -17.54 5.81 8.63
C ILE A 13 -16.67 6.57 9.64
N GLY A 14 -16.68 7.90 9.59
CA GLY A 14 -15.88 8.77 10.46
C GLY A 14 -14.67 9.40 9.78
N LYS A 15 -14.01 10.31 10.50
CA LYS A 15 -12.87 11.12 10.01
C LYS A 15 -11.64 10.29 9.62
N GLY A 16 -11.55 9.03 10.07
CA GLY A 16 -10.50 8.09 9.69
C GLY A 16 -10.68 7.49 8.28
N PHE A 17 -11.76 7.80 7.58
CA PHE A 17 -12.04 7.27 6.25
C PHE A 17 -10.96 7.65 5.23
N LYS A 18 -10.43 6.64 4.54
CA LYS A 18 -9.51 6.81 3.41
C LYS A 18 -9.94 5.89 2.27
N PHE A 19 -9.93 6.38 1.05
CA PHE A 19 -10.17 5.55 -0.13
C PHE A 19 -9.00 4.59 -0.37
N LYS A 20 -8.97 3.46 0.36
CA LYS A 20 -8.00 2.39 0.16
C LYS A 20 -8.13 1.81 -1.25
N VAL A 21 -7.02 1.38 -1.86
CA VAL A 21 -7.01 0.82 -3.23
C VAL A 21 -7.98 -0.36 -3.37
N LYS A 22 -8.03 -1.27 -2.37
CA LYS A 22 -9.01 -2.38 -2.35
C LYS A 22 -10.45 -1.86 -2.41
N PHE A 23 -10.79 -0.83 -1.64
CA PHE A 23 -12.12 -0.24 -1.64
C PHE A 23 -12.46 0.47 -2.96
N GLN A 24 -11.50 1.19 -3.54
CA GLN A 24 -11.69 1.79 -4.87
C GLN A 24 -11.95 0.73 -5.95
N LYS A 25 -11.24 -0.41 -5.90
CA LYS A 25 -11.46 -1.53 -6.82
C LYS A 25 -12.84 -2.17 -6.59
N TRP A 26 -13.23 -2.35 -5.33
CA TRP A 26 -14.56 -2.86 -4.98
C TRP A 26 -15.67 -1.97 -5.55
N LEU A 27 -15.61 -0.65 -5.35
CA LEU A 27 -16.59 0.29 -5.91
C LEU A 27 -16.69 0.22 -7.44
N LYS A 28 -15.55 0.09 -8.13
CA LYS A 28 -15.52 -0.03 -9.60
C LYS A 28 -16.10 -1.34 -10.11
N ALA A 29 -15.91 -2.43 -9.37
CA ALA A 29 -16.41 -3.76 -9.71
C ALA A 29 -17.89 -3.96 -9.36
N ASN A 30 -18.47 -3.06 -8.55
CA ASN A 30 -19.82 -3.19 -7.99
C ASN A 30 -20.65 -1.91 -8.21
N PRO A 31 -20.85 -1.45 -9.47
CA PRO A 31 -21.55 -0.19 -9.76
C PRO A 31 -23.04 -0.21 -9.35
N GLU A 32 -23.67 -1.37 -9.25
CA GLU A 32 -25.07 -1.59 -8.89
C GLU A 32 -25.33 -1.66 -7.38
N LYS A 33 -24.28 -1.70 -6.55
CA LYS A 33 -24.41 -1.83 -5.10
C LYS A 33 -24.84 -0.54 -4.43
N THR A 34 -25.56 -0.70 -3.32
CA THR A 34 -26.05 0.43 -2.55
C THR A 34 -24.94 1.07 -1.72
N TYR A 35 -25.25 2.26 -1.20
CA TYR A 35 -24.34 2.96 -0.31
C TYR A 35 -24.07 2.18 1.00
N LEU A 36 -25.07 1.45 1.49
CA LEU A 36 -24.95 0.62 2.68
C LEU A 36 -24.00 -0.57 2.43
N ASP A 37 -24.11 -1.22 1.27
CA ASP A 37 -23.20 -2.29 0.87
C ASP A 37 -21.76 -1.80 0.81
N ALA A 38 -21.54 -0.59 0.27
CA ALA A 38 -20.22 0.02 0.22
C ALA A 38 -19.64 0.31 1.61
N ILE A 39 -20.47 0.73 2.57
CA ILE A 39 -20.03 0.93 3.96
C ILE A 39 -19.63 -0.40 4.60
N ASN A 40 -20.45 -1.45 4.44
CA ASN A 40 -20.16 -2.78 4.97
C ASN A 40 -18.86 -3.35 4.39
N ALA A 41 -18.71 -3.29 3.06
CA ALA A 41 -17.49 -3.71 2.38
C ALA A 41 -16.26 -2.91 2.85
N TYR A 42 -16.40 -1.62 3.16
CA TYR A 42 -15.31 -0.85 3.73
C TYR A 42 -14.86 -1.42 5.09
N PHE A 43 -15.80 -1.75 5.97
CA PHE A 43 -15.49 -2.33 7.28
C PHE A 43 -14.80 -3.70 7.16
N GLU A 44 -15.25 -4.55 6.25
CA GLU A 44 -14.58 -5.82 5.94
C GLU A 44 -13.13 -5.60 5.45
N ILE A 45 -12.93 -4.63 4.54
CA ILE A 45 -11.62 -4.31 3.98
C ILE A 45 -10.65 -3.77 5.03
N ILE A 46 -11.13 -2.98 6.02
CA ILE A 46 -10.24 -2.47 7.07
C ILE A 46 -9.96 -3.49 8.16
N ASN A 47 -10.88 -4.43 8.41
CA ASN A 47 -10.73 -5.47 9.43
C ASN A 47 -9.97 -6.70 8.91
N SER A 48 -9.79 -6.82 7.58
CA SER A 48 -9.00 -7.87 6.97
C SER A 48 -7.52 -7.78 7.37
N LYS A 49 -6.94 -8.92 7.80
CA LYS A 49 -5.50 -9.08 8.08
C LYS A 49 -4.65 -9.29 6.81
N GLU A 50 -5.26 -9.30 5.63
CA GLU A 50 -4.54 -9.55 4.39
C GLU A 50 -3.57 -8.41 4.06
N LYS A 51 -2.29 -8.75 3.82
CA LYS A 51 -1.31 -7.81 3.27
C LYS A 51 -1.83 -7.25 1.94
N ALA A 52 -1.86 -5.93 1.82
CA ALA A 52 -2.31 -5.28 0.60
C ALA A 52 -1.29 -5.52 -0.53
N LYS A 53 -1.73 -6.15 -1.62
CA LYS A 53 -0.93 -6.29 -2.86
C LYS A 53 -0.52 -4.90 -3.37
N ILE A 54 0.78 -4.66 -3.47
CA ILE A 54 1.32 -3.44 -4.07
C ILE A 54 1.36 -3.64 -5.59
N ASP A 55 0.92 -2.62 -6.32
CA ASP A 55 0.92 -2.64 -7.78
C ASP A 55 2.35 -2.52 -8.33
N LYS A 56 2.63 -3.09 -9.51
CA LYS A 56 3.98 -3.17 -10.09
C LYS A 56 4.63 -1.79 -10.28
N GLN A 57 3.83 -0.75 -10.45
CA GLN A 57 4.29 0.64 -10.57
C GLN A 57 4.87 1.21 -9.27
N PHE A 58 4.56 0.64 -8.11
CA PHE A 58 5.01 1.11 -6.80
C PHE A 58 6.22 0.31 -6.30
N GLN A 59 7.22 0.14 -7.16
CA GLN A 59 8.41 -0.68 -6.88
C GLN A 59 9.10 -0.27 -5.58
N TYR A 60 9.27 1.04 -5.34
CA TYR A 60 9.85 1.56 -4.10
C TYR A 60 9.10 1.05 -2.85
N ASN A 61 7.77 1.16 -2.82
CA ASN A 61 6.99 0.73 -1.65
C ASN A 61 7.06 -0.79 -1.44
N GLN A 62 7.15 -1.56 -2.52
CA GLN A 62 7.33 -3.01 -2.44
C GLN A 62 8.72 -3.34 -1.89
N TYR A 63 9.76 -2.67 -2.41
CA TYR A 63 11.13 -2.83 -1.95
C TYR A 63 11.27 -2.54 -0.45
N ILE A 64 10.77 -1.39 0.01
CA ILE A 64 10.86 -1.01 1.43
C ILE A 64 10.11 -2.01 2.31
N ARG A 65 8.96 -2.53 1.86
CA ARG A 65 8.25 -3.57 2.59
C ARG A 65 9.08 -4.84 2.69
N ASP A 66 9.61 -5.33 1.57
CA ASP A 66 10.38 -6.56 1.50
C ASP A 66 11.68 -6.43 2.34
N PHE A 67 12.31 -5.26 2.31
CA PHE A 67 13.47 -4.94 3.15
C PHE A 67 13.16 -5.12 4.64
N PHE A 68 12.05 -4.56 5.13
CA PHE A 68 11.67 -4.67 6.54
C PHE A 68 11.09 -6.03 6.93
N GLU A 69 10.72 -6.88 5.97
CA GLU A 69 10.36 -8.28 6.27
C GLU A 69 11.59 -9.10 6.67
N ASP A 70 12.77 -8.73 6.18
CA ASP A 70 14.04 -9.40 6.47
C ASP A 70 14.94 -8.66 7.48
N ASN A 71 14.71 -7.36 7.71
CA ASN A 71 15.57 -6.49 8.54
C ASN A 71 14.73 -5.57 9.45
N ASP A 72 14.20 -6.11 10.54
CA ASP A 72 13.37 -5.35 11.49
C ASP A 72 14.17 -4.43 12.42
N ASP A 73 15.48 -4.63 12.52
CA ASP A 73 16.42 -3.83 13.31
C ASP A 73 16.94 -2.57 12.58
N LYS A 74 16.73 -2.48 11.25
CA LYS A 74 17.29 -1.41 10.42
C LYS A 74 16.41 -0.17 10.36
N SER A 75 17.01 0.94 9.96
CA SER A 75 16.28 2.21 9.80
C SER A 75 15.70 2.36 8.39
N LEU A 76 14.75 3.28 8.24
CA LEU A 76 14.25 3.68 6.91
C LEU A 76 15.37 4.30 6.05
N ASP A 77 16.34 4.97 6.67
CA ASP A 77 17.49 5.55 5.96
C ASP A 77 18.35 4.44 5.33
N ASP A 78 18.56 3.33 6.05
CA ASP A 78 19.27 2.16 5.52
C ASP A 78 18.52 1.53 4.34
N ALA A 79 17.20 1.36 4.48
CA ALA A 79 16.36 0.86 3.39
C ALA A 79 16.44 1.76 2.14
N ILE A 80 16.49 3.09 2.33
CA ILE A 80 16.63 4.07 1.25
C ILE A 80 18.03 3.99 0.60
N LYS A 81 19.10 3.81 1.38
CA LYS A 81 20.45 3.59 0.85
C LYS A 81 20.52 2.34 -0.03
N CYS A 82 20.03 1.21 0.47
CA CYS A 82 19.95 -0.04 -0.28
C CYS A 82 19.10 0.11 -1.55
N TRP A 83 17.95 0.78 -1.47
CA TRP A 83 17.12 1.07 -2.63
C TRP A 83 17.85 1.89 -3.70
N ASN A 84 18.54 2.96 -3.28
CA ASN A 84 19.27 3.83 -4.21
C ASN A 84 20.42 3.07 -4.88
N HIS A 85 21.12 2.23 -4.14
CA HIS A 85 22.12 1.32 -4.68
C HIS A 85 21.49 0.35 -5.70
N LYS A 86 20.44 -0.39 -5.30
CA LYS A 86 19.77 -1.36 -6.17
C LYS A 86 19.27 -0.76 -7.47
N LYS A 87 18.66 0.42 -7.40
CA LYS A 87 18.15 1.16 -8.56
C LYS A 87 19.25 1.60 -9.54
N SER A 88 20.49 1.74 -9.06
CA SER A 88 21.64 2.05 -9.92
C SER A 88 22.15 0.85 -10.72
N LEU A 89 21.84 -0.37 -10.27
CA LEU A 89 22.23 -1.60 -10.93
C LEU A 89 21.30 -1.91 -12.12
N LYS A 90 21.84 -2.60 -13.13
CA LYS A 90 21.03 -3.10 -14.24
C LYS A 90 20.23 -4.32 -13.77
N GLY A 91 18.92 -4.34 -14.03
CA GLY A 91 18.07 -5.50 -13.75
C GLY A 91 16.75 -5.11 -13.09
N HIS A 92 16.28 -5.95 -12.17
CA HIS A 92 15.06 -5.68 -11.41
C HIS A 92 15.35 -4.97 -10.10
N ASN A 93 14.38 -4.16 -9.65
CA ASN A 93 14.47 -3.41 -8.40
C ASN A 93 13.74 -4.12 -7.25
N LYS A 94 13.82 -5.45 -7.17
CA LYS A 94 13.33 -6.21 -6.02
C LYS A 94 14.41 -6.27 -4.95
N TYR A 95 14.01 -6.23 -3.68
CA TYR A 95 14.94 -6.38 -2.58
C TYR A 95 15.63 -7.74 -2.62
N GLU A 96 16.94 -7.73 -2.43
CA GLU A 96 17.77 -8.90 -2.22
C GLU A 96 18.71 -8.63 -1.04
N LYS A 97 19.06 -9.66 -0.28
CA LYS A 97 19.94 -9.51 0.90
C LYS A 97 21.32 -8.94 0.55
N THR A 98 21.80 -9.15 -0.67
CA THR A 98 23.04 -8.56 -1.21
C THR A 98 22.97 -7.04 -1.27
N ASP A 99 21.78 -6.44 -1.34
CA ASP A 99 21.64 -4.97 -1.36
C ASP A 99 22.12 -4.32 -0.05
N LEU A 100 22.28 -5.10 1.04
CA LEU A 100 22.87 -4.64 2.31
C LEU A 100 24.35 -4.27 2.18
N GLU A 101 25.04 -4.69 1.10
CA GLU A 101 26.40 -4.24 0.79
C GLU A 101 26.49 -2.70 0.68
N ALA A 102 25.39 -2.03 0.36
CA ALA A 102 25.30 -0.57 0.33
C ALA A 102 25.43 0.12 1.72
N LEU A 103 25.42 -0.66 2.80
CA LEU A 103 25.56 -0.17 4.18
C LEU A 103 26.97 -0.38 4.75
N LEU A 104 27.85 -1.06 4.02
CA LEU A 104 29.26 -1.26 4.36
C LEU A 104 30.09 -0.03 3.99
#